data_AF-A0A2S8XDJ1-F1
#
_entry.id   AF-A0A2S8XDJ1-F1
#
_cell.length_a   1.000
_cell.length_b   1.000
_cell.length_c   1.000
_cell.angle_alpha   90.00
_cell.angle_beta   90.00
_cell.angle_gamma   90.00
#
_symmetry.space_group_name_H-M   'P 1'
#
loop_
_entity.id
_entity.type
_entity.pdbx_description
1 polymer ?
#
loop_
_entity_poly.entity_id
_entity_poly.type
_entity_poly.pdbx_seq_one_letter_code
_entity_poly.pdbx_strand_id
1 'polypeptide(L)' 'MNTTLPDQQQIYHGDFPPDNVMLKEARDSYWVIDWMTGMAGDPAGDVSQSWVILMSDTLSEDTESVIQSFNFYKRI' A
#
# COMPACT_ATOMS: atom_id res chain seq x y z
N MET A 1 -16.64 -19.41 -16.22
CA MET A 1 -16.00 -18.93 -14.97
C MET A 1 -16.29 -17.46 -14.86
N ASN A 2 -16.77 -16.99 -13.70
CA ASN A 2 -16.97 -15.55 -13.47
C ASN A 2 -15.60 -14.92 -13.24
N THR A 3 -15.17 -14.01 -14.12
CA THR A 3 -13.84 -13.38 -14.11
C THR A 3 -13.86 -11.99 -13.48
N THR A 4 -14.94 -11.66 -12.78
CA THR A 4 -15.21 -10.32 -12.25
C THR A 4 -15.11 -10.35 -10.73
N LEU A 5 -14.43 -9.35 -10.16
CA LEU A 5 -14.43 -9.13 -8.72
C LEU A 5 -15.83 -8.69 -8.25
N PRO A 6 -16.17 -8.92 -6.97
CA PRO A 6 -17.36 -8.35 -6.36
C PRO A 6 -17.40 -6.82 -6.53
N ASP A 7 -18.61 -6.27 -6.54
CA ASP A 7 -18.79 -4.81 -6.63
C ASP A 7 -17.96 -4.10 -5.56
N GLN A 8 -17.31 -3.00 -5.97
CA GLN A 8 -16.43 -2.17 -5.13
C GLN A 8 -15.15 -2.84 -4.64
N GLN A 9 -14.81 -4.06 -5.11
CA GLN A 9 -13.50 -4.65 -4.85
C GLN A 9 -12.54 -4.40 -6.01
N GLN A 10 -11.30 -4.09 -5.66
CA GLN A 10 -10.17 -3.98 -6.58
C GLN A 10 -9.03 -4.85 -6.07
N ILE A 11 -8.07 -5.14 -6.93
CA ILE A 11 -6.83 -5.82 -6.51
C ILE A 11 -5.93 -4.76 -5.86
N TYR A 12 -5.43 -5.08 -4.68
CA TYR A 12 -4.37 -4.33 -4.02
C TYR A 12 -3.22 -5.28 -3.66
N HIS A 13 -2.03 -4.72 -3.46
CA HIS A 13 -0.79 -5.47 -3.32
C HIS A 13 -0.67 -6.18 -1.98
N GLY A 14 -1.07 -5.53 -0.88
CA GLY A 14 -1.02 -6.09 0.47
C GLY A 14 0.36 -6.09 1.12
N ASP A 15 1.40 -5.72 0.37
CA ASP A 15 2.76 -5.45 0.85
C ASP A 15 3.47 -4.46 -0.07
N PHE A 16 3.11 -3.18 0.00
CA PHE A 16 3.52 -2.13 -0.96
C PHE A 16 4.51 -1.10 -0.37
N PRO A 17 5.72 -1.51 0.04
CA PRO A 17 6.82 -0.59 0.35
C PRO A 17 7.54 -0.11 -0.92
N PRO A 18 8.34 0.96 -0.84
CA PRO A 18 9.19 1.42 -1.96
C PRO A 18 10.10 0.34 -2.55
N ASP A 19 10.56 -0.63 -1.74
CA ASP A 19 11.44 -1.72 -2.17
C ASP A 19 10.79 -2.65 -3.21
N ASN A 20 9.45 -2.72 -3.24
CA ASN A 20 8.68 -3.49 -4.22
C ASN A 20 8.31 -2.68 -5.47
N VAL A 21 8.87 -1.46 -5.62
CA VAL A 21 8.63 -0.56 -6.74
C VAL A 21 9.94 -0.30 -7.49
N MET A 22 10.04 -0.80 -8.72
CA MET A 22 11.21 -0.63 -9.56
C MET A 22 11.00 0.45 -10.63
N LEU A 23 11.98 1.32 -10.83
CA LEU A 23 11.99 2.25 -11.96
C LEU A 23 12.18 1.48 -13.27
N LYS A 24 11.39 1.83 -14.28
CA LYS A 24 11.58 1.32 -15.63
C LYS A 24 12.60 2.18 -16.36
N GLU A 25 13.66 1.56 -16.88
CA GLU A 25 14.81 2.27 -17.49
C GLU A 25 14.45 3.29 -18.59
N ALA A 26 13.33 3.11 -19.29
CA ALA A 26 13.03 3.86 -20.51
C ALA A 26 11.94 4.94 -20.39
N ARG A 27 11.23 5.06 -19.27
CA ARG A 27 10.12 6.03 -19.07
C ARG A 27 9.90 6.28 -17.58
N ASP A 28 9.41 7.47 -17.20
CA ASP A 28 8.93 7.84 -15.85
C ASP A 28 7.74 6.96 -15.41
N SER A 29 7.99 5.67 -15.27
CA SER A 29 7.02 4.62 -15.02
C SER A 29 7.66 3.55 -14.17
N TYR A 30 6.83 2.82 -13.43
CA TYR A 30 7.27 1.90 -12.40
C TYR A 30 6.74 0.50 -12.66
N TRP A 31 7.50 -0.50 -12.23
CA TRP A 31 7.03 -1.86 -12.05
C TRP A 31 6.74 -2.10 -10.57
N VAL A 32 5.58 -2.67 -10.29
CA VAL A 32 5.26 -3.22 -8.97
C VAL A 32 5.50 -4.72 -9.02
N ILE A 33 6.38 -5.20 -8.16
CA ILE A 33 6.81 -6.59 -8.08
C ILE A 33 6.39 -7.21 -6.75
N ASP A 34 6.53 -8.53 -6.64
CA ASP A 34 6.24 -9.28 -5.42
C ASP A 34 4.76 -9.35 -5.01
N TRP A 35 3.89 -9.72 -5.95
CA TRP A 35 2.44 -9.85 -5.76
C TRP A 35 1.99 -11.04 -4.90
N MET A 36 2.88 -11.68 -4.13
CA MET A 36 2.54 -12.91 -3.41
C MET A 36 1.48 -12.71 -2.31
N THR A 37 1.36 -11.48 -1.80
CA THR A 37 0.35 -11.03 -0.81
C THR A 37 -0.86 -10.34 -1.44
N GLY A 38 -0.91 -10.25 -2.78
CA GLY A 38 -1.97 -9.56 -3.52
C GLY A 38 -3.35 -10.16 -3.28
N MET A 39 -4.35 -9.29 -3.06
CA MET A 39 -5.71 -9.73 -2.78
C MET A 39 -6.77 -8.75 -3.28
N ALA A 40 -8.02 -9.20 -3.34
CA ALA A 40 -9.16 -8.36 -3.70
C ALA A 40 -9.75 -7.69 -2.44
N GLY A 41 -10.03 -6.40 -2.51
CA GLY A 41 -10.56 -5.61 -1.40
C GLY A 41 -10.52 -4.12 -1.69
N ASP A 42 -10.26 -3.32 -0.66
CA ASP A 42 -10.15 -1.87 -0.77
C ASP A 42 -8.67 -1.44 -0.96
N PRO A 43 -8.30 -0.80 -2.09
CA PRO A 43 -6.96 -0.27 -2.34
C PRO A 43 -6.44 0.72 -1.29
N ALA A 44 -7.35 1.28 -0.49
CA ALA A 44 -7.05 2.03 0.72
C ALA A 44 -6.00 1.33 1.62
N GLY A 45 -5.96 0.00 1.60
CA GLY A 45 -4.95 -0.81 2.30
C GLY A 45 -3.52 -0.44 1.94
N ASP A 46 -3.16 -0.46 0.65
CA ASP A 46 -1.81 -0.13 0.19
C ASP A 46 -1.44 1.33 0.51
N VAL A 47 -2.38 2.26 0.28
CA VAL A 47 -2.17 3.70 0.56
C VAL A 47 -1.84 3.92 2.04
N SER A 48 -2.57 3.26 2.94
CA SER A 48 -2.34 3.38 4.38
C SER A 48 -0.97 2.84 4.81
N GLN A 49 -0.52 1.73 4.21
CA GLN A 49 0.79 1.14 4.48
C GLN A 49 1.91 2.05 3.98
N SER A 50 1.84 2.53 2.73
CA SER A 50 2.84 3.44 2.19
C SER A 50 2.92 4.75 2.98
N TRP A 51 1.78 5.27 3.45
CA TRP A 51 1.74 6.45 4.31
C TRP A 51 2.48 6.21 5.62
N VAL A 52 2.20 5.09 6.29
CA VAL A 52 2.88 4.69 7.54
C VAL A 52 4.39 4.62 7.34
N ILE A 53 4.86 3.94 6.28
CA ILE A 53 6.28 3.81 5.97
C ILE A 53 6.93 5.17 5.75
N LEU A 54 6.32 6.00 4.88
CA LEU A 54 6.84 7.33 4.55
C LEU A 54 6.94 8.25 5.78
N MET A 55 5.95 8.18 6.67
CA MET A 55 5.97 8.96 7.92
C MET A 55 6.97 8.39 8.93
N SER A 56 7.13 7.06 9.01
CA SER A 56 8.05 6.43 9.97
C SER A 56 9.53 6.64 9.63
N ASP A 57 9.90 6.69 8.34
CA ASP A 57 11.29 6.89 7.92
C ASP A 57 11.78 8.33 8.17
N THR A 58 10.84 9.27 8.30
CA THR A 58 11.13 10.66 8.72
C THR A 58 11.17 10.86 10.23
N LEU A 59 10.82 9.84 11.02
CA LEU A 59 10.69 9.93 12.48
C LEU A 59 11.76 9.09 13.16
N SER A 60 12.92 9.69 13.40
CA SER A 60 13.72 9.26 14.55
C SER A 60 12.89 9.47 15.83
N GLU A 61 12.58 8.36 16.51
CA GLU A 61 12.02 8.18 17.87
C GLU A 61 10.51 8.36 18.18
N ASP A 62 9.66 8.97 17.33
CA ASP A 62 8.23 9.19 17.68
C ASP A 62 7.23 8.18 17.04
N THR A 63 7.35 6.92 17.46
CA THR A 63 6.55 5.76 17.00
C THR A 63 5.03 5.88 17.30
N GLU A 64 4.62 6.69 18.28
CA GLU A 64 3.22 6.82 18.71
C GLU A 64 2.32 7.55 17.70
N SER A 65 2.87 8.52 16.97
CA SER A 65 2.11 9.35 16.01
C SER A 65 1.63 8.55 14.79
N VAL A 66 2.43 7.57 14.36
CA VAL A 66 2.15 6.69 13.22
C VAL A 66 0.99 5.73 13.55
N ILE A 67 0.99 5.16 14.75
CA ILE A 67 -0.08 4.27 15.22
C ILE A 67 -1.42 5.00 15.29
N GLN A 68 -1.44 6.27 15.72
CA GLN A 68 -2.66 7.07 15.77
C GLN A 68 -3.23 7.36 14.37
N SER A 69 -2.37 7.64 13.39
CA SER A 69 -2.76 7.90 12.00
C SER A 69 -3.37 6.66 11.34
N PHE A 70 -2.78 5.48 11.57
CA PHE A 70 -3.32 4.22 11.06
C PHE A 70 -4.69 3.88 11.68
N ASN A 71 -4.86 4.13 12.98
CA ASN A 71 -6.14 3.93 13.66
C ASN A 71 -7.23 4.92 13.20
N PHE A 72 -6.87 6.15 12.83
CA PHE A 72 -7.80 7.10 12.22
C PHE A 72 -8.31 6.59 10.87
N TYR A 73 -7.41 6.07 10.03
CA TYR A 73 -7.77 5.55 8.72
C TYR A 73 -8.68 4.32 8.79
N LYS A 74 -8.49 3.46 9.80
CA LYS A 74 -9.40 2.31 10.06
C LYS A 74 -10.79 2.70 10.57
N ARG A 75 -11.03 3.98 10.87
CA ARG A 75 -12.26 4.45 11.53
C ARG A 75 -13.16 5.28 10.61
N ILE A 76 -12.65 5.67 9.44
CA ILE A 76 -13.43 6.23 8.32
C ILE A 76 -13.91 5.10 7.40
#